data_AF-A0A917KWY9-F1
#
_entry.id   AF-A0A917KWY9-F1
#
_cell.length_a   1.000
_cell.length_b   1.000
_cell.length_c   1.000
_cell.angle_alpha   90.00
_cell.angle_beta   90.00
_cell.angle_gamma   90.00
#
_symmetry.space_group_name_H-M   'P 1'
#
loop_
_entity.id
_entity.type
_entity.pdbx_description
1 polymer ?
#
loop_
_entity_poly.entity_id
_entity_poly.type
_entity_poly.pdbx_seq_one_letter_code
_entity_poly.pdbx_strand_id
1 'polypeptide(L)'
;MLTTTLTKRWVPSVEELQTLTLMLKGHLALVIPEVGRAASARRRDDTLTRADARMAISETCRKLRIEPSAGLSAHLAYARRLSRSLNALCDHYEKLCGTHPESGR
;
A
#
# COMPACT_ATOMS: atom_id res chain seq x y z
N MET A 1 26.23 4.48 35.48
CA MET A 1 26.23 3.35 34.53
C MET A 1 25.00 3.49 33.65
N LEU A 2 25.19 3.95 32.40
CA LEU A 2 24.10 4.08 31.43
C LEU A 2 24.15 2.86 30.51
N THR A 3 23.21 1.94 30.69
CA THR A 3 23.04 0.78 29.82
C THR A 3 22.39 1.25 28.53
N THR A 4 23.20 1.61 27.55
CA THR A 4 22.76 1.83 26.17
C THR A 4 22.16 0.51 25.68
N THR A 5 20.83 0.42 25.65
CA THR A 5 20.12 -0.67 24.99
C THR A 5 20.53 -0.64 23.52
N LEU A 6 21.39 -1.58 23.14
CA LEU A 6 21.62 -1.93 21.74
C LEU A 6 20.25 -2.07 21.09
N THR A 7 19.90 -1.16 20.19
CA THR A 7 18.85 -1.39 19.20
C THR A 7 19.32 -2.57 18.36
N LYS A 8 19.01 -3.80 18.80
CA LYS A 8 19.25 -5.02 18.04
C LYS A 8 18.51 -4.81 16.72
N ARG A 9 19.26 -4.59 15.65
CA ARG A 9 18.72 -4.53 14.29
C ARG A 9 18.18 -5.91 13.99
N TRP A 10 16.91 -6.13 14.30
CA TRP A 10 16.22 -7.38 14.03
C TRP A 10 16.11 -7.53 12.53
N VAL A 11 16.73 -8.57 11.99
CA VAL A 11 16.56 -8.96 10.60
C VAL A 11 15.49 -10.03 10.61
N PRO A 12 14.32 -9.79 9.99
CA PRO A 12 13.26 -10.79 9.98
C PRO A 12 13.71 -12.03 9.22
N SER A 13 13.24 -13.20 9.65
CA SER A 13 13.46 -14.46 8.94
C SER A 13 12.69 -14.48 7.61
N VAL A 14 13.00 -15.44 6.75
CA VAL A 14 12.24 -15.66 5.50
C VAL A 14 10.78 -15.99 5.80
N GLU A 15 10.52 -16.81 6.82
CA GLU A 15 9.16 -17.20 7.25
C GLU A 15 8.36 -16.00 7.79
N GLU A 16 8.99 -15.14 8.59
CA GLU A 16 8.39 -13.89 9.06
C GLU A 16 8.03 -12.97 7.88
N LEU A 17 8.91 -12.86 6.88
CA LEU A 17 8.63 -12.08 5.67
C LEU A 17 7.54 -12.69 4.80
N GLN A 18 7.43 -14.01 4.72
CA GLN A 18 6.33 -14.69 4.03
C GLN A 18 5.01 -14.43 4.72
N THR A 19 4.97 -14.54 6.06
CA THR A 19 3.80 -14.19 6.88
C THR A 19 3.37 -12.75 6.65
N LEU A 20 4.29 -11.79 6.76
CA LEU A 20 4.02 -10.37 6.50
C LEU A 20 3.53 -10.13 5.07
N THR A 21 4.14 -10.79 4.09
CA THR A 21 3.73 -10.69 2.68
C THR A 21 2.30 -11.18 2.49
N LEU A 22 1.93 -12.31 3.11
CA LEU A 22 0.58 -12.84 3.04
C LEU A 22 -0.45 -11.89 3.66
N MET A 23 -0.13 -11.32 4.83
CA MET A 23 -0.97 -10.30 5.47
C MET A 23 -1.15 -9.07 4.58
N LEU A 24 -0.06 -8.55 3.99
CA LEU A 24 -0.11 -7.43 3.06
C LEU A 24 -0.98 -7.73 1.83
N LYS A 25 -0.87 -8.94 1.26
CA LYS A 25 -1.74 -9.39 0.16
C LYS A 25 -3.21 -9.43 0.59
N GLY A 26 -3.51 -9.89 1.80
CA GLY A 26 -4.86 -9.86 2.38
C GLY A 26 -5.42 -8.45 2.52
N HIS A 27 -4.65 -7.52 3.08
CA HIS A 27 -5.06 -6.11 3.16
C HIS A 27 -5.25 -5.47 1.79
N LEU A 28 -4.37 -5.77 0.83
CA LEU A 28 -4.49 -5.28 -0.54
C LEU A 28 -5.75 -5.81 -1.24
N ALA A 29 -6.12 -7.06 -0.99
CA ALA A 29 -7.36 -7.65 -1.52
C ALA A 29 -8.62 -6.93 -1.00
N LEU A 30 -8.57 -6.35 0.20
CA LEU A 30 -9.65 -5.55 0.76
C LEU A 30 -9.63 -4.10 0.27
N VAL A 31 -8.49 -3.42 0.28
CA VAL A 31 -8.43 -1.98 0.00
C VAL A 31 -8.60 -1.63 -1.47
N ILE A 32 -8.12 -2.49 -2.39
CA ILE A 32 -8.21 -2.26 -3.84
C ILE A 32 -9.67 -2.06 -4.29
N PRO A 33 -10.63 -2.95 -3.97
CA PRO A 33 -12.02 -2.74 -4.36
C PRO A 33 -12.64 -1.52 -3.67
N GLU A 34 -12.25 -1.19 -2.43
CA GLU A 34 -12.76 0.01 -1.74
C GLU A 34 -12.31 1.31 -2.41
N VAL A 35 -11.03 1.42 -2.79
CA VAL A 35 -10.52 2.57 -3.56
C VAL A 35 -11.23 2.65 -4.92
N GLY A 36 -11.45 1.51 -5.59
CA GLY A 36 -12.18 1.47 -6.86
C GLY A 36 -13.62 1.98 -6.76
N ARG A 37 -14.32 1.59 -5.68
CA ARG A 37 -15.67 2.10 -5.37
C ARG A 37 -15.66 3.59 -5.06
N ALA A 38 -14.77 4.04 -4.17
CA ALA A 38 -14.66 5.45 -3.80
C ALA A 38 -14.34 6.34 -5.02
N ALA A 39 -13.42 5.92 -5.88
CA ALA A 39 -13.11 6.60 -7.14
C ALA A 39 -14.30 6.63 -8.11
N SER A 40 -15.17 5.62 -8.07
CA SER A 40 -16.36 5.59 -8.93
C SER A 40 -17.49 6.49 -8.41
N ALA A 41 -17.61 6.63 -7.08
CA ALA A 41 -18.62 7.45 -6.41
C ALA A 41 -18.35 8.96 -6.49
N ARG A 42 -17.11 9.38 -6.75
CA ARG A 42 -16.75 10.80 -6.94
C ARG A 42 -17.48 11.42 -8.14
N ARG A 43 -17.69 12.74 -8.10
CA ARG A 43 -18.27 13.50 -9.22
C ARG A 43 -17.40 13.36 -10.48
N ARG A 44 -17.99 13.64 -11.66
CA ARG A 44 -17.31 13.45 -12.96
C ARG A 44 -16.22 14.49 -13.23
N ASP A 45 -16.30 15.67 -12.61
CA ASP A 45 -15.37 16.79 -12.73
C ASP A 45 -14.07 16.56 -11.92
N ASP A 46 -14.10 15.77 -10.85
CA ASP A 46 -12.93 15.32 -10.09
C ASP A 46 -12.12 14.24 -10.84
N THR A 47 -11.74 14.55 -12.09
CA THR A 47 -11.12 13.61 -13.02
C THR A 47 -9.71 13.19 -12.58
N LEU A 48 -8.93 14.12 -12.02
CA LEU A 48 -7.54 13.88 -11.63
C LEU A 48 -7.44 12.89 -10.46
N THR A 49 -8.15 13.16 -9.35
CA THR A 49 -8.13 12.27 -8.17
C THR A 49 -8.59 10.86 -8.51
N ARG A 50 -9.60 10.75 -9.37
CA ARG A 50 -10.11 9.46 -9.88
C ARG A 50 -9.08 8.73 -10.74
N ALA A 51 -8.42 9.44 -11.64
CA ALA A 51 -7.41 8.87 -12.53
C ALA A 51 -6.20 8.36 -11.74
N ASP A 52 -5.71 9.17 -10.81
CA ASP A 52 -4.57 8.82 -9.96
C ASP A 52 -4.84 7.56 -9.12
N ALA A 53 -6.03 7.47 -8.50
CA ALA A 53 -6.42 6.29 -7.74
C ALA A 53 -6.51 5.01 -8.62
N ARG A 54 -7.02 5.13 -9.85
CA ARG A 54 -7.08 4.01 -10.81
C ARG A 54 -5.69 3.57 -11.28
N MET A 55 -4.78 4.52 -11.47
CA MET A 55 -3.38 4.23 -11.78
C MET A 55 -2.71 3.50 -10.61
N ALA A 56 -2.93 3.95 -9.38
CA ALA A 56 -2.39 3.30 -8.18
C ALA A 56 -2.90 1.85 -8.01
N ILE A 57 -4.19 1.61 -8.30
CA ILE A 57 -4.76 0.25 -8.36
C ILE A 57 -4.04 -0.59 -9.42
N SER A 58 -3.95 -0.08 -10.65
CA SER A 58 -3.35 -0.80 -11.79
C SER A 58 -1.90 -1.19 -11.50
N GLU A 59 -1.12 -0.24 -10.95
CA GLU A 59 0.27 -0.47 -10.59
C GLU A 59 0.42 -1.49 -9.45
N THR A 60 -0.45 -1.43 -8.45
CA THR A 60 -0.42 -2.39 -7.34
C THR A 60 -0.80 -3.79 -7.81
N CYS A 61 -1.80 -3.93 -8.67
CA CYS A 61 -2.15 -5.19 -9.32
C CYS A 61 -1.00 -5.75 -10.16
N ARG A 62 -0.25 -4.90 -10.87
CA ARG A 62 0.96 -5.31 -11.60
C ARG A 62 2.02 -5.86 -10.66
N LYS A 63 2.26 -5.19 -9.52
CA LYS A 63 3.24 -5.63 -8.51
C LYS A 63 2.86 -6.95 -7.83
N LEU A 64 1.57 -7.18 -7.58
CA LEU A 64 1.07 -8.42 -6.98
C LEU A 64 1.30 -9.66 -7.86
N ARG A 65 1.38 -9.48 -9.19
CA ARG A 65 1.68 -10.56 -10.15
C ARG A 65 3.17 -10.95 -10.20
N ILE A 66 4.05 -10.19 -9.53
CA ILE A 66 5.48 -10.49 -9.49
C ILE A 66 5.73 -11.44 -8.33
N GLU A 67 6.40 -12.56 -8.61
CA GLU A 67 6.94 -13.44 -7.59
C GLU A 67 8.37 -12.98 -7.24
N PRO A 68 8.72 -12.81 -5.95
CA PRO A 68 10.10 -12.52 -5.57
C PRO A 68 11.02 -13.70 -5.93
N SER A 69 12.24 -13.38 -6.38
CA SER A 69 13.31 -14.38 -6.48
C SER A 69 13.62 -14.99 -5.11
N ALA A 70 14.29 -16.15 -5.10
CA ALA A 70 14.71 -16.79 -3.87
C ALA A 70 15.66 -15.89 -3.05
N GLY A 71 15.59 -16.02 -1.72
CA GLY A 71 16.52 -15.40 -0.79
C GLY A 71 15.97 -14.20 -0.03
N LEU A 72 16.57 -13.96 1.13
CA LEU A 72 16.05 -13.03 2.14
C LEU A 72 15.88 -11.59 1.61
N SER A 73 16.86 -11.08 0.87
CA SER A 73 16.85 -9.72 0.34
C SER A 73 15.71 -9.49 -0.65
N ALA A 74 15.39 -10.49 -1.48
CA ALA A 74 14.32 -10.41 -2.46
C ALA A 74 12.94 -10.42 -1.77
N HIS A 75 12.73 -11.30 -0.79
CA HIS A 75 11.50 -11.31 0.02
C HIS A 75 11.31 -9.99 0.78
N LEU A 76 12.38 -9.44 1.37
CA LEU A 76 12.32 -8.16 2.09
C LEU A 76 11.96 -7.01 1.15
N ALA A 77 12.60 -6.95 -0.04
CA ALA A 77 12.30 -5.93 -1.04
C ALA A 77 10.85 -6.02 -1.54
N TYR A 78 10.33 -7.24 -1.70
CA TYR A 78 8.95 -7.47 -2.10
C TYR A 78 7.95 -7.06 -1.03
N ALA A 79 8.13 -7.47 0.22
CA ALA A 79 7.28 -7.05 1.34
C ALA A 79 7.24 -5.51 1.46
N ARG A 80 8.39 -4.84 1.38
CA ARG A 80 8.48 -3.36 1.38
C ARG A 80 7.81 -2.70 0.18
N ARG A 81 7.77 -3.37 -0.97
CA ARG A 81 7.08 -2.88 -2.15
C ARG A 81 5.57 -2.95 -1.95
N LEU A 82 5.05 -4.07 -1.42
CA LEU A 82 3.63 -4.23 -1.13
C LEU A 82 3.17 -3.28 -0.02
N SER A 83 3.95 -3.10 1.04
CA SER A 83 3.60 -2.16 2.12
C SER A 83 3.47 -0.72 1.63
N ARG A 84 4.39 -0.26 0.76
CA ARG A 84 4.30 1.07 0.14
C ARG A 84 3.09 1.21 -0.78
N SER A 85 2.75 0.15 -1.53
CA SER A 85 1.52 0.14 -2.33
C SER A 85 0.27 0.18 -1.46
N LEU A 86 0.23 -0.55 -0.35
CA LEU A 86 -0.87 -0.51 0.60
C LEU A 86 -1.03 0.90 1.19
N ASN A 87 0.05 1.52 1.66
CA ASN A 87 0.01 2.89 2.20
C ASN A 87 -0.52 3.89 1.16
N ALA A 88 -0.01 3.84 -0.07
CA ALA A 88 -0.47 4.74 -1.13
C ALA A 88 -1.96 4.56 -1.45
N LEU A 89 -2.47 3.32 -1.42
CA LEU A 89 -3.90 3.06 -1.61
C LEU A 89 -4.74 3.58 -0.45
N CYS A 90 -4.27 3.47 0.80
CA CYS A 90 -4.90 4.11 1.94
C CYS A 90 -4.94 5.64 1.79
N ASP A 91 -3.82 6.27 1.39
CA ASP A 91 -3.76 7.71 1.15
C ASP A 91 -4.76 8.14 0.05
N HIS A 92 -4.89 7.34 -1.02
CA HIS A 92 -5.91 7.58 -2.05
C HIS A 92 -7.33 7.40 -1.51
N TYR A 93 -7.58 6.36 -0.71
CA TYR A 93 -8.89 6.13 -0.10
C TYR A 93 -9.30 7.31 0.77
N GLU A 94 -8.39 7.80 1.63
CA GLU A 94 -8.64 8.97 2.48
C GLU A 94 -8.90 10.22 1.66
N LYS A 95 -8.14 10.48 0.58
CA LYS A 95 -8.40 11.61 -0.32
C LYS A 95 -9.75 11.51 -1.02
N LEU A 96 -10.17 10.29 -1.38
CA LEU A 96 -11.44 10.02 -2.06
C LEU A 96 -12.65 10.07 -1.10
N CYS A 97 -12.46 9.73 0.17
CA CYS A 97 -13.53 9.74 1.17
C CYS A 97 -13.57 11.05 1.98
N GLY A 98 -12.46 11.78 2.05
CA GLY A 98 -12.36 13.07 2.71
C GLY A 98 -13.20 14.13 2.02
N THR A 99 -13.76 15.05 2.82
CA THR A 99 -14.51 16.21 2.32
C THR A 99 -13.61 17.05 1.43
N HIS A 100 -14.11 17.36 0.23
CA HIS A 100 -13.58 18.39 -0.65
C HIS A 100 -13.18 19.60 0.22
N PRO A 101 -11.94 20.14 0.17
CA PRO A 101 -11.74 21.47 0.70
C PRO A 101 -12.75 22.36 -0.02
N GLU A 102 -13.55 23.05 0.80
CA GLU A 102 -14.44 24.13 0.43
C GLU A 102 -13.90 24.82 -0.83
N SER A 103 -14.64 24.76 -1.93
CA SER A 103 -14.46 25.68 -3.04
C SER A 103 -14.75 27.08 -2.53
N GLY A 104 -13.72 27.70 -1.96
CA GLY A 104 -13.78 28.98 -1.26
C GLY A 104 -12.51 29.77 -1.51
N ARG A 105 -12.32 30.20 -2.75
CA ARG A 105 -11.73 31.49 -3.10
C ARG A 105 -11.98 31.83 -4.56
#